data_AF-A0A182TYI0-F1
#
_entry.id   AF-A0A182TYI0-F1
#
_cell.length_a   1.000
_cell.length_b   1.000
_cell.length_c   1.000
_cell.angle_alpha   90.00
_cell.angle_beta   90.00
_cell.angle_gamma   90.00
#
_symmetry.space_group_name_H-M   'P 1'
#
loop_
_entity.id
_entity.type
_entity.pdbx_description
1 polymer ?
#
loop_
_entity_poly.entity_id
_entity_poly.type
_entity_poly.pdbx_seq_one_letter_code
_entity_poly.pdbx_strand_id
1 'polypeptide(L)'
;LWEWLSDHRKWARGYDNVRCEQPAEVQGKLLLTMEPQEFCDVPLILKIAIQDIQPYSVLVSWQSREHSGLHGYHIIYHSLDTVEDVSSRGRTVGGGEGMRKSLL
;
A
#
# COMPACT_ATOMS: atom_id res chain seq x y z
N LEU A 1 11.58 -9.94 -9.44
CA LEU A 1 11.99 -11.33 -9.76
C LEU A 1 10.96 -12.34 -9.29
N TRP A 2 10.62 -12.37 -8.00
CA TRP A 2 9.60 -13.28 -7.46
C TRP A 2 8.25 -13.19 -8.19
N GLU A 3 7.71 -11.97 -8.31
CA GLU A 3 6.42 -11.71 -8.99
C GLU A 3 6.44 -12.25 -10.42
N TRP A 4 7.52 -11.97 -11.15
CA TRP A 4 7.73 -12.51 -12.49
C TRP A 4 7.75 -14.04 -12.54
N LEU A 5 8.39 -14.72 -11.58
CA LEU A 5 8.42 -16.19 -11.49
C LEU A 5 7.03 -16.77 -11.20
N SER A 6 6.25 -16.09 -10.35
CA SER A 6 4.87 -16.47 -10.03
C SER A 6 3.98 -16.42 -11.27
N ASP A 7 4.06 -15.34 -12.05
CA ASP A 7 3.30 -15.15 -13.30
C ASP A 7 3.71 -16.12 -14.42
N HIS A 8 4.89 -16.72 -14.28
CA HIS A 8 5.49 -17.56 -15.31
C HIS A 8 5.85 -18.96 -14.83
N ARG A 9 4.89 -19.65 -14.19
CA ARG A 9 5.06 -21.02 -13.65
C ARG A 9 5.66 -22.05 -14.60
N LYS A 10 5.46 -21.91 -15.92
CA LYS A 10 6.07 -22.82 -16.92
C LYS A 10 7.60 -22.77 -16.92
N TRP A 11 8.18 -21.64 -16.56
CA TRP A 11 9.63 -21.44 -16.42
C TRP A 11 10.11 -21.61 -14.97
N ALA A 12 9.18 -21.61 -14.01
CA ALA A 12 9.47 -21.89 -12.61
C ALA A 12 9.46 -23.40 -12.26
N ARG A 13 9.29 -24.29 -13.25
CA ARG A 13 9.36 -25.75 -13.05
C ARG A 13 10.70 -26.13 -12.42
N GLY A 14 10.66 -26.71 -11.23
CA GLY A 14 11.86 -27.05 -10.44
C GLY A 14 12.14 -26.09 -9.28
N TYR A 15 11.48 -24.92 -9.25
CA TYR A 15 11.47 -24.01 -8.10
C TYR A 15 10.29 -24.28 -7.15
N ASP A 16 9.46 -25.27 -7.46
CA ASP A 16 8.26 -25.65 -6.68
C ASP A 16 8.59 -26.06 -5.23
N ASN A 17 9.82 -26.53 -5.00
CA ASN A 17 10.31 -26.97 -3.69
C ASN A 17 11.33 -26.00 -3.07
N VAL A 18 11.57 -24.84 -3.69
CA VAL A 18 12.52 -23.87 -3.16
C VAL A 18 11.90 -23.19 -1.95
N ARG A 19 12.61 -23.26 -0.83
CA ARG A 19 12.18 -22.70 0.46
C ARG A 19 12.99 -21.45 0.77
N CYS A 20 12.34 -20.47 1.38
CA CYS A 20 13.01 -19.29 1.89
C CYS A 20 13.86 -19.70 3.11
N GLU A 21 15.13 -19.30 3.15
CA GLU A 21 15.98 -19.50 4.33
C GLU A 21 16.03 -18.25 5.23
N GLN A 22 15.88 -17.07 4.63
CA GLN A 22 15.87 -15.78 5.30
C GLN A 22 14.84 -14.85 4.65
N PRO A 23 14.30 -13.86 5.38
CA PRO A 23 14.49 -13.64 6.83
C PRO A 23 13.70 -14.66 7.70
N ALA A 24 13.88 -14.63 9.03
CA ALA A 24 13.39 -15.67 9.95
C ALA A 24 11.85 -15.82 9.91
N GLU A 25 11.16 -14.72 9.62
CA GLU A 25 9.70 -14.60 9.53
C GLU A 25 9.12 -15.45 8.38
N VAL A 26 9.92 -15.71 7.34
CA VAL A 26 9.50 -16.45 6.15
C VAL A 26 10.25 -17.77 5.99
N GLN A 27 11.10 -18.13 6.95
CA GLN A 27 11.93 -19.31 6.87
C GLN A 27 11.10 -20.60 6.71
N GLY A 28 11.46 -21.44 5.74
CA GLY A 28 10.81 -22.71 5.44
C GLY A 28 9.57 -22.61 4.55
N LYS A 29 9.02 -21.41 4.30
CA LYS A 29 7.91 -21.19 3.36
C LYS A 29 8.38 -21.43 1.92
N LEU A 30 7.47 -21.91 1.07
CA LEU A 30 7.77 -22.14 -0.35
C LEU A 30 7.78 -20.81 -1.10
N LEU A 31 8.85 -20.53 -1.84
CA LEU A 31 9.04 -19.27 -2.53
C LEU A 31 7.81 -18.91 -3.38
N LEU A 32 7.34 -19.81 -4.23
CA LEU A 32 6.25 -19.54 -5.19
C LEU A 32 4.83 -19.49 -4.57
N THR A 33 4.68 -19.78 -3.27
CA THR A 33 3.37 -19.70 -2.59
C THR A 33 3.24 -18.47 -1.69
N MET A 34 4.30 -17.68 -1.57
CA MET A 34 4.32 -16.45 -0.79
C MET A 34 3.37 -15.41 -1.39
N GLU A 35 2.89 -14.49 -0.56
CA GLU A 35 2.24 -13.26 -1.04
C GLU A 35 3.24 -12.09 -1.06
N PRO A 36 3.08 -11.09 -1.95
CA PRO A 36 3.97 -9.91 -2.01
C PRO A 36 4.17 -9.22 -0.65
N GLN A 37 3.10 -9.21 0.16
CA GLN A 37 3.06 -8.58 1.47
C GLN A 37 4.00 -9.27 2.47
N GLU A 38 4.20 -10.58 2.34
CA GLU A 38 5.10 -11.37 3.19
C GLU A 38 6.58 -11.15 2.86
N PHE A 39 6.90 -10.49 1.74
CA PHE A 39 8.25 -9.98 1.48
C PHE A 39 8.41 -8.54 1.99
N CYS A 40 7.30 -7.84 2.24
CA CYS A 40 7.25 -6.42 2.58
C CYS A 40 6.78 -6.24 4.02
N ASP A 41 7.48 -6.87 4.97
CA ASP A 41 7.07 -6.95 6.37
C ASP A 41 7.20 -5.64 7.18
N VAL A 42 7.52 -4.52 6.53
CA VAL A 42 7.70 -3.25 7.25
C VAL A 42 6.74 -2.18 6.73
N PRO A 43 5.79 -1.72 7.56
CA PRO A 43 4.88 -0.65 7.15
C PRO A 43 5.68 0.61 6.81
N LEU A 44 5.45 1.17 5.62
CA LEU A 44 6.11 2.37 5.14
C LEU A 44 5.75 3.61 5.98
N ILE A 45 4.52 3.65 6.47
CA ILE A 45 4.00 4.68 7.38
C ILE A 45 3.88 4.03 8.75
N LEU A 46 4.72 4.45 9.69
CA LEU A 46 4.80 3.88 11.04
C LEU A 46 3.74 4.49 11.97
N LYS A 47 3.43 5.76 11.75
CA LYS A 47 2.48 6.52 12.57
C LYS A 47 1.76 7.55 11.74
N ILE A 48 0.46 7.69 11.97
CA ILE A 48 -0.37 8.79 11.47
C ILE A 48 -0.99 9.52 12.65
N ALA A 49 -1.07 10.84 12.57
CA ALA A 49 -1.64 11.69 13.60
C ALA A 49 -2.42 12.84 12.96
N ILE A 50 -3.64 13.03 13.45
CA ILE A 50 -4.43 14.23 13.19
C ILE A 50 -3.94 15.29 14.18
N GLN A 51 -3.37 16.37 13.64
CA GLN A 51 -2.82 17.44 14.47
C GLN A 51 -3.88 18.50 14.79
N ASP A 52 -4.72 18.83 13.81
CA ASP A 52 -5.74 19.86 13.94
C ASP A 52 -6.96 19.55 13.07
N ILE A 53 -8.13 19.96 13.54
CA ILE A 53 -9.41 19.81 12.84
C ILE A 53 -10.12 21.17 12.87
N GLN A 54 -10.42 21.68 11.69
CA GLN A 54 -11.16 22.93 11.48
C GLN A 54 -12.44 22.64 10.71
N PRO A 55 -13.40 23.60 10.64
CA PRO A 55 -14.66 23.38 9.95
C PRO A 55 -14.54 22.96 8.47
N TYR A 56 -13.45 23.33 7.79
CA TYR A 56 -13.24 23.07 6.36
C TYR A 56 -11.86 22.49 6.02
N SER A 57 -11.07 22.12 7.03
CA SER A 57 -9.72 21.60 6.81
C SER A 57 -9.31 20.67 7.95
N VAL A 58 -8.39 19.75 7.66
CA VAL A 58 -7.79 18.86 8.63
C VAL A 58 -6.30 18.84 8.37
N LEU A 59 -5.51 18.97 9.43
CA LEU A 59 -4.06 18.81 9.36
C LEU A 59 -3.70 17.38 9.77
N VAL A 60 -3.16 16.62 8.82
CA VAL A 60 -2.70 15.25 9.03
C VAL A 60 -1.20 15.20 8.86
N SER A 61 -0.54 14.50 9.77
CA SER A 61 0.89 14.23 9.72
C SER A 61 1.14 12.74 9.80
N TRP A 62 2.21 12.28 9.16
CA TRP A 62 2.65 10.90 9.24
C TRP A 62 4.16 10.82 9.40
N GLN A 63 4.60 9.76 10.08
CA GLN A 63 6.01 9.40 10.19
C GLN A 63 6.26 8.21 9.27
N SER A 64 7.20 8.38 8.35
CA SER A 64 7.63 7.30 7.47
C SER A 64 8.94 6.68 7.91
N ARG A 65 9.21 5.51 7.35
CA ARG A 65 10.50 4.86 7.51
C ARG A 65 11.60 5.65 6.81
N GLU A 66 12.71 5.82 7.53
CA GLU A 66 13.95 6.34 6.97
C GLU A 66 14.48 5.42 5.85
N HIS A 67 15.17 6.02 4.87
CA HIS A 67 15.78 5.31 3.74
C HIS A 67 14.82 4.40 2.97
N SER A 68 13.54 4.79 2.87
CA SER A 68 12.52 4.03 2.14
C SER A 68 12.64 4.08 0.62
N GLY A 69 13.46 5.01 0.08
CA GLY A 69 13.51 5.28 -1.36
C GLY A 69 12.23 5.90 -1.91
N LEU A 70 11.35 6.39 -1.03
CA LEU A 70 10.09 7.01 -1.43
C LEU A 70 10.31 8.44 -1.94
N HIS A 71 9.67 8.77 -3.06
CA HIS A 71 9.75 10.11 -3.67
C HIS A 71 8.53 10.99 -3.40
N GLY A 72 7.46 10.45 -2.81
CA GLY A 72 6.26 11.20 -2.47
C GLY A 72 5.11 10.31 -2.04
N TYR A 73 4.00 10.95 -1.65
CA TYR A 73 2.77 10.28 -1.19
C TYR A 73 1.60 10.66 -2.08
N HIS A 74 0.72 9.69 -2.34
CA HIS A 74 -0.60 9.94 -2.91
C HIS A 74 -1.63 9.84 -1.79
N ILE A 75 -2.36 10.93 -1.54
CA ILE A 75 -3.35 11.01 -0.46
C ILE A 75 -4.74 10.92 -1.07
N ILE A 76 -5.52 9.94 -0.63
CA ILE A 76 -6.92 9.75 -1.03
C ILE A 76 -7.79 9.89 0.21
N TYR A 77 -8.81 10.73 0.14
CA TYR A 77 -9.83 10.86 1.18
C TYR A 77 -11.21 10.74 0.55
N HIS A 78 -12.17 10.26 1.33
CA HIS A 78 -13.57 10.14 0.93
C HIS A 78 -14.44 10.67 2.07
N SER A 79 -15.48 11.44 1.73
CA SER A 79 -16.53 11.74 2.70
C SER A 79 -17.30 10.44 2.99
N LEU A 80 -17.58 10.19 4.26
CA LEU A 80 -18.39 9.07 4.72
C LEU A 80 -19.87 9.48 4.93
N ASP A 81 -20.26 10.68 4.51
CA ASP A 81 -21.59 11.25 4.78
C ASP A 81 -22.74 10.50 4.09
N THR A 82 -22.42 9.52 3.24
CA THR A 82 -23.37 8.57 2.65
C THR A 82 -22.96 7.16 3.01
N VAL A 83 -23.48 6.65 4.13
CA VAL A 83 -23.51 5.21 4.41
C VAL A 83 -24.56 4.57 3.49
N GLU A 84 -24.29 4.58 2.19
CA GLU A 84 -24.91 3.68 1.22
C GLU A 84 -23.80 3.17 0.29
N ASP A 85 -23.51 1.87 0.44
CA ASP A 85 -22.70 1.01 -0.42
C ASP A 85 -21.18 1.25 -0.54
N VAL A 86 -20.45 0.72 0.45
CA VAL A 86 -19.19 -0.02 0.18
C VAL A 86 -19.55 -1.30 -0.60
N SER A 87 -19.86 -1.15 -1.89
CA SER A 87 -19.78 -2.22 -2.89
C SER A 87 -20.01 -1.64 -4.29
N SER A 88 -18.95 -1.18 -4.95
CA SER A 88 -18.71 -1.47 -6.37
C SER A 88 -17.60 -0.57 -6.96
N ARG A 89 -16.54 -1.25 -7.42
CA ARG A 89 -15.72 -0.96 -8.60
C ARG A 89 -15.57 0.50 -9.05
N GLY A 90 -14.32 0.95 -9.02
CA GLY A 90 -13.86 2.24 -9.53
C GLY A 90 -14.55 2.69 -10.81
N ARG A 91 -15.12 3.89 -10.73
CA ARG A 91 -15.44 4.72 -11.88
C ARG A 91 -14.80 6.08 -11.68
N THR A 92 -13.88 6.40 -12.56
CA THR A 92 -13.41 7.76 -12.82
C THR A 92 -14.60 8.61 -13.26
N VAL A 93 -14.94 9.64 -12.48
CA VAL A 93 -15.79 10.75 -12.92
C VAL A 93 -15.01 12.04 -12.70
N GLY A 94 -14.70 12.70 -13.81
CA GLY A 94 -14.05 13.99 -13.83
C GLY A 94 -15.05 15.14 -13.70
N GLY A 95 -14.54 16.29 -13.23
CA GLY A 95 -15.16 17.61 -13.40
C GLY A 95 -15.77 18.17 -12.12
N GLY A 96 -15.21 19.29 -11.64
CA GLY A 96 -15.89 20.17 -10.68
C GLY A 96 -14.95 20.84 -9.67
N GLU A 97 -14.50 22.05 -10.01
CA GLU A 97 -14.12 23.15 -9.11
C GLU A 97 -13.11 22.91 -7.96
N GLY A 98 -11.85 23.26 -8.25
CA GLY A 98 -11.30 24.49 -7.67
C GLY A 98 -11.02 24.58 -6.16
N MET A 99 -10.79 23.48 -5.43
CA MET A 99 -10.28 23.59 -4.06
C MET A 99 -8.77 23.89 -4.09
N ARG A 100 -8.40 25.13 -3.76
CA ARG A 100 -7.00 25.57 -3.65
C ARG A 100 -6.27 24.70 -2.62
N LYS A 101 -5.33 23.91 -3.12
CA LYS A 101 -4.47 23.04 -2.32
C LYS A 101 -3.41 23.89 -1.62
N SER A 102 -3.36 23.82 -0.30
CA SER A 102 -2.17 24.22 0.46
C SER A 102 -1.75 23.01 1.29
N LEU A 103 -0.72 22.31 0.80
CA LEU A 103 0.16 21.51 1.65
C LEU A 103 1.27 22.48 2.09
N LEU A 104 1.41 22.67 3.40
CA LEU A 104 2.67 23.18 3.97
C LEU A 104 3.68 22.03 4.00
#